data_AF-A0A8B5WNU3-F1
#
_entry.id   AF-A0A8B5WNU3-F1
#
_cell.length_a   1.000
_cell.length_b   1.000
_cell.length_c   1.000
_cell.angle_alpha   90.00
_cell.angle_beta   90.00
_cell.angle_gamma   90.00
#
_symmetry.space_group_name_H-M   'P 1'
#
loop_
_entity.id
_entity.type
_entity.pdbx_description
1 polymer ?
#
loop_
_entity_poly.entity_id
_entity_poly.type
_entity_poly.pdbx_seq_one_letter_code
_entity_poly.pdbx_strand_id
1 'polypeptide(L)' 'MPVVERQDFGIDPTAVRETDHYQLEYIGGFVDKWDQLISWEDRAKGEGDFFLRVLREHGVERVLDVAAGTGFHSVRLIEE' A
#
# COMPACT_ATOMS: atom_id res chain seq x y z
N MET A 1 -5.99 3.39 -14.39
CA MET A 1 -5.23 2.15 -14.70
C MET A 1 -6.22 1.12 -15.22
N PRO A 2 -5.83 0.23 -16.15
CA PRO A 2 -6.72 -0.85 -16.59
C PRO A 2 -7.08 -1.74 -15.40
N VAL A 3 -8.36 -2.03 -15.23
CA VAL A 3 -8.88 -2.85 -14.12
C VAL A 3 -8.69 -4.32 -14.48
N VAL A 4 -7.87 -5.02 -13.72
CA VAL A 4 -7.65 -6.46 -13.88
C VAL A 4 -8.50 -7.20 -12.85
N GLU A 5 -9.46 -8.00 -13.30
CA GLU A 5 -10.38 -8.73 -12.42
C GLU A 5 -9.81 -10.05 -11.89
N ARG A 6 -8.80 -10.61 -12.57
CA ARG A 6 -8.19 -11.89 -12.22
C ARG A 6 -6.71 -11.88 -12.57
N GLN A 7 -5.91 -12.33 -11.60
CA GLN A 7 -4.47 -12.51 -11.74
C GLN A 7 -4.18 -13.66 -12.73
N ASP A 8 -3.34 -13.42 -13.74
CA ASP A 8 -2.90 -14.44 -14.71
C ASP A 8 -1.41 -14.24 -15.02
N PHE A 9 -0.59 -15.16 -14.52
CA PHE A 9 0.88 -15.15 -14.64
C PHE A 9 1.42 -16.30 -15.47
N GLY A 10 0.53 -17.01 -16.18
CA GLY A 10 0.91 -18.20 -16.94
C GLY A 10 1.46 -19.32 -16.06
N ILE A 11 2.23 -20.22 -16.69
CA ILE A 11 2.75 -21.48 -16.12
C ILE A 11 4.06 -21.33 -15.34
N ASP A 12 4.82 -20.25 -15.55
CA ASP A 12 6.00 -19.90 -14.75
C ASP A 12 5.91 -18.42 -14.32
N PRO A 13 5.29 -18.15 -13.15
CA PRO A 13 5.03 -16.79 -12.68
C PRO A 13 6.31 -15.97 -12.44
N THR A 14 7.44 -16.66 -12.19
CA THR A 14 8.71 -16.01 -11.85
C THR A 14 9.52 -15.55 -13.08
N ALA A 15 9.13 -16.05 -14.26
CA ALA A 15 9.68 -15.65 -15.55
C ALA A 15 9.09 -14.35 -16.09
N VAL A 16 7.91 -13.93 -15.59
CA VAL A 16 7.26 -12.69 -16.00
C VAL A 16 7.88 -11.51 -15.23
N ARG A 17 8.87 -10.86 -15.85
CA ARG A 17 9.71 -9.82 -15.20
C ARG A 17 9.60 -8.45 -15.86
N GLU A 18 8.50 -8.17 -16.57
CA GLU A 18 8.26 -6.81 -17.05
C GLU A 18 8.04 -5.88 -15.85
N THR A 19 8.66 -4.71 -15.87
CA THR A 19 8.67 -3.76 -14.75
C THR A 19 7.29 -3.32 -14.31
N ASP A 20 6.31 -3.46 -15.19
CA ASP A 20 4.95 -2.98 -15.00
C ASP A 20 4.02 -4.13 -14.53
N HIS A 21 4.54 -5.36 -14.46
CA HIS A 21 3.78 -6.57 -14.15
C HIS A 21 3.19 -6.57 -12.73
N TYR A 22 3.88 -5.95 -11.77
CA TYR A 22 3.38 -5.80 -10.39
C TYR A 22 2.03 -5.07 -10.32
N GLN A 23 1.71 -4.25 -11.33
CA GLN A 23 0.42 -3.56 -11.39
C GLN A 23 -0.74 -4.52 -11.65
N LEU A 24 -0.46 -5.69 -12.24
CA LEU A 24 -1.43 -6.76 -12.46
C LEU A 24 -1.61 -7.64 -11.20
N GLU A 25 -0.67 -7.58 -10.25
CA GLU A 25 -0.85 -8.13 -8.89
C GLU A 25 -1.84 -7.26 -8.09
N TYR A 26 -1.94 -5.98 -8.43
CA TYR A 26 -2.95 -5.08 -7.91
C TYR A 26 -4.31 -5.37 -8.57
N ILE A 27 -5.10 -6.25 -7.94
CA ILE A 27 -6.51 -6.45 -8.31
C ILE A 27 -7.28 -5.19 -7.94
N GLY A 28 -7.45 -4.27 -8.91
CA GLY A 28 -8.04 -2.95 -8.69
C GLY A 28 -9.40 -2.99 -7.98
N GLY A 29 -10.28 -3.93 -8.36
CA GLY A 29 -11.58 -4.10 -7.72
C GLY A 29 -11.54 -4.54 -6.24
N PHE A 30 -10.43 -5.10 -5.77
CA PHE A 30 -10.23 -5.45 -4.36
C PHE A 30 -9.76 -4.24 -3.56
N VAL A 31 -8.80 -3.48 -4.09
CA VAL A 31 -8.26 -2.28 -3.43
C VAL A 31 -9.31 -1.18 -3.36
N ASP A 32 -10.05 -0.95 -4.45
CA ASP A 32 -11.13 0.05 -4.47
C ASP A 32 -12.24 -0.30 -3.47
N LYS A 33 -12.57 -1.60 -3.31
CA LYS A 33 -13.51 -2.06 -2.28
C LYS A 33 -12.94 -1.92 -0.87
N TRP A 34 -11.65 -2.14 -0.69
CA TRP A 34 -10.99 -1.99 0.62
C TRP A 34 -10.96 -0.53 1.05
N ASP A 35 -10.61 0.40 0.15
CA ASP A 35 -10.67 1.85 0.41
C ASP A 35 -12.11 2.34 0.64
N GLN A 36 -13.11 1.75 -0.03
CA GLN A 36 -14.53 2.05 0.24
C GLN A 36 -15.04 1.48 1.57
N LEU A 37 -14.44 0.40 2.08
CA LEU A 37 -14.86 -0.28 3.30
C LEU A 37 -14.08 0.18 4.54
N ILE A 38 -12.89 0.77 4.36
CA ILE A 38 -12.04 1.28 5.45
C ILE A 38 -11.73 2.75 5.18
N SER A 39 -12.51 3.64 5.81
CA SER A 39 -12.16 5.06 5.89
C SER A 39 -10.74 5.20 6.43
N TRP A 40 -9.90 6.02 5.78
CA TRP A 40 -8.55 6.33 6.28
C TRP A 40 -8.60 6.88 7.71
N GLU A 41 -9.67 7.59 8.08
CA GLU A 41 -9.88 8.07 9.43
C GLU A 41 -10.09 6.93 10.44
N ASP A 42 -10.90 5.93 10.09
CA ASP A 42 -11.14 4.76 10.94
C ASP A 42 -9.90 3.87 11.04
N ARG A 43 -9.14 3.76 9.94
CA ARG A 43 -7.83 3.09 9.93
C ARG A 43 -6.84 3.81 10.83
N ALA A 44 -6.76 5.14 10.75
CA ALA A 44 -5.90 5.95 11.61
C ALA A 44 -6.29 5.80 13.09
N LYS A 45 -7.58 5.78 13.42
CA LYS A 45 -8.06 5.51 14.79
C LYS A 45 -7.71 4.11 15.27
N GLY A 46 -7.81 3.11 14.40
CA GLY A 46 -7.51 1.71 14.72
C GLY A 46 -6.02 1.43 14.91
N GLU A 47 -5.18 1.97 14.03
CA GLU A 47 -3.72 1.79 14.10
C GLU A 47 -3.03 2.76 15.09
N GLY A 48 -3.65 3.91 15.38
CA GLY A 48 -3.14 4.91 16.30
C GLY A 48 -1.82 5.54 15.84
N ASP A 49 -0.91 5.81 16.76
CA ASP A 49 0.36 6.50 16.51
C ASP A 49 1.59 5.58 16.54
N PHE A 50 1.39 4.26 16.52
CA PHE A 50 2.44 3.27 16.75
C PHE A 50 3.70 3.51 15.91
N PHE A 51 3.55 3.63 14.58
CA PHE A 51 4.67 3.81 13.67
C PHE A 51 5.38 5.15 13.87
N LEU A 52 4.62 6.24 13.99
CA LEU A 52 5.16 7.58 14.23
C LEU A 52 5.95 7.64 15.54
N ARG A 53 5.40 7.06 16.61
CA ARG A 53 6.07 7.00 17.92
C ARG A 53 7.40 6.26 17.81
N VAL A 54 7.41 5.06 17.23
CA VAL A 54 8.63 4.25 17.10
C VAL A 54 9.70 4.99 16.29
N LEU A 55 9.32 5.61 15.17
CA LEU A 55 10.25 6.36 14.32
C LEU A 55 10.83 7.58 15.03
N ARG A 56 9.99 8.32 15.78
CA ARG A 56 10.40 9.49 16.57
C ARG A 56 11.33 9.11 17.72
N GLU A 57 11.02 8.02 18.43
CA GLU A 57 11.86 7.51 19.51
C GLU A 57 13.28 7.17 19.04
N HIS A 58 13.43 6.77 17.77
CA HIS A 58 14.72 6.47 17.16
C HIS A 58 15.33 7.66 16.39
N GLY A 59 14.69 8.84 16.40
CA GLY A 59 15.18 10.04 15.71
C GLY A 59 15.26 9.88 14.19
N VAL A 60 14.37 9.10 13.59
CA VAL A 60 14.40 8.84 12.14
C VAL A 60 13.95 10.08 11.37
N GLU A 61 14.80 10.57 10.47
CA GLU A 61 14.50 11.73 9.60
C GLU A 61 14.11 11.32 8.16
N ARG A 62 14.45 10.10 7.75
CA ARG A 62 14.25 9.62 6.38
C ARG A 62 13.59 8.24 6.40
N VAL A 63 12.42 8.14 5.79
CA VAL A 63 11.61 6.93 5.73
C VAL A 63 11.36 6.56 4.28
N LEU A 64 11.48 5.27 3.94
CA LEU A 64 11.11 4.72 2.65
C LEU A 64 9.94 3.76 2.83
N ASP A 65 8.79 4.12 2.28
CA ASP A 65 7.62 3.26 2.19
C ASP A 65 7.71 2.39 0.93
N VAL A 66 8.21 1.16 1.10
CA VAL A 66 8.39 0.21 -0.02
C VAL A 66 7.08 -0.44 -0.47
N ALA A 67 5.98 -0.24 0.26
CA ALA A 67 4.68 -0.85 0.00
C ALA A 67 3.55 0.20 0.08
N ALA A 68 3.79 1.36 -0.53
CA ALA A 68 2.95 2.54 -0.36
C ALA A 68 1.48 2.33 -0.76
N GLY A 69 1.20 1.45 -1.73
CA GLY A 69 -0.17 1.21 -2.22
C GLY A 69 -0.89 2.51 -2.58
N THR A 70 -2.04 2.76 -1.97
CA THR A 70 -2.81 4.01 -2.17
C THR A 70 -2.25 5.21 -1.39
N GLY A 71 -1.21 5.01 -0.58
CA GLY A 71 -0.41 6.08 0.04
C GLY A 71 -0.75 6.37 1.50
N PHE A 72 -1.65 5.62 2.14
CA PHE A 72 -2.12 5.89 3.51
C PHE A 72 -0.99 6.17 4.52
N HIS A 73 0.01 5.29 4.63
CA HIS A 73 1.11 5.46 5.58
C HIS A 73 2.04 6.61 5.18
N SER A 74 2.34 6.72 3.89
CA SER A 74 3.17 7.80 3.34
C SER A 74 2.56 9.18 3.62
N VAL A 75 1.24 9.35 3.46
CA VAL A 75 0.54 10.60 3.77
C VAL A 75 0.59 10.89 5.28
N ARG A 76 0.27 9.91 6.12
CA ARG A 76 0.30 10.09 7.58
C ARG A 76 1.67 10.48 8.13
N LEU A 77 2.75 9.95 7.57
CA LEU A 77 4.11 10.31 7.97
C LEU A 77 4.49 11.77 7.64
N ILE A 78 3.77 12.41 6.71
CA ILE A 78 3.98 13.82 6.34
C ILE A 78 3.08 14.74 7.18
N GLU A 79 1.85 14.33 7.44
CA GLU A 79 0.84 15.16 8.10
C GLU A 79 1.01 15.23 9.62
N GLU A 80 1.62 14.22 10.26
CA GLU A 80 1.72 14.12 11.72
C GLU A 80 3.12 14.29 12.29
#